data_AF-A0AAU9DDA6-F1
#
_entry.id   AF-A0AAU9DDA6-F1
#
_cell.length_a   1.000
_cell.length_b   1.000
_cell.length_c   1.000
_cell.angle_alpha   90.00
_cell.angle_beta   90.00
_cell.angle_gamma   90.00
#
_symmetry.space_group_name_H-M   'P 1'
#
loop_
_entity.id
_entity.type
_entity.pdbx_description
1 polymer ?
#
loop_
_entity_poly.entity_id
_entity_poly.type
_entity_poly.pdbx_seq_one_letter_code
_entity_poly.pdbx_strand_id
1 'polypeptide(L)'
;MLRFTLRTLALVALVTIAVSCSDDDDPTPRFTVDFEDLELDANSYWDGADKSGKFVADDVTFPNDYNDQYKSWQGFAYSNMTDMETPGRPNQYSVYGKSGAMGSKNFGLGYIAMDTKFNIMAFPRAVNNVRLYVTNGTYAYLAMKNGDNFTKKFGGEDGNDPDFCKLICIGLDEDGEETGKVEIFLADYRFDNNAEDYILTEWKEFDLTQLGKVKSVRFEMDSSDKNEWGMKNPAYYFVDNISYE
;
A
#
# COMPACT_ATOMS: atom_id res chain seq x y z
N MET A 1 93.06 28.31 7.82
CA MET A 1 91.88 28.15 8.69
C MET A 1 90.68 27.90 7.78
N LEU A 2 90.20 26.66 7.65
CA LEU A 2 89.02 26.12 8.37
C LEU A 2 87.73 26.90 7.95
N ARG A 3 86.65 26.33 7.40
CA ARG A 3 86.08 24.98 7.44
C ARG A 3 85.17 24.75 6.21
N PHE A 4 85.21 23.53 5.67
CA PHE A 4 84.13 22.95 4.85
C PHE A 4 82.90 22.69 5.73
N THR A 5 81.69 22.98 5.23
CA THR A 5 80.46 22.35 5.74
C THR A 5 79.63 21.84 4.57
N LEU A 6 79.65 20.52 4.40
CA LEU A 6 78.68 19.77 3.60
C LEU A 6 77.31 19.88 4.30
N ARG A 7 76.28 20.31 3.58
CA ARG A 7 74.88 20.14 4.01
C ARG A 7 74.20 19.16 3.07
N THR A 8 73.83 18.03 3.65
CA THR A 8 73.09 16.92 3.04
C THR A 8 71.73 17.41 2.54
N LEU A 9 71.43 17.25 1.25
CA LEU A 9 70.07 17.43 0.71
C LEU A 9 69.29 16.12 0.98
N ALA A 10 68.31 16.17 1.88
CA ALA A 10 67.33 15.10 2.01
C ALA A 10 66.21 15.33 0.99
N LEU A 11 66.03 14.39 0.07
CA LEU A 11 64.95 14.36 -0.91
C LEU A 11 63.68 13.85 -0.19
N VAL A 12 62.69 14.71 0.05
CA VAL A 12 61.38 14.29 0.55
C VAL A 12 60.53 13.92 -0.65
N ALA A 13 60.34 12.62 -0.88
CA ALA A 13 59.38 12.12 -1.85
C ALA A 13 57.96 12.36 -1.28
N LEU A 14 57.23 13.29 -1.88
CA LEU A 14 55.82 13.53 -1.58
C LEU A 14 55.02 12.40 -2.24
N VAL A 15 54.61 11.39 -1.45
CA VAL A 15 53.66 10.38 -1.91
C VAL A 15 52.28 11.03 -1.88
N THR A 16 51.79 11.42 -3.05
CA THR A 16 50.38 11.80 -3.22
C THR A 16 49.54 10.54 -3.15
N ILE A 17 48.88 10.32 -2.01
CA ILE A 17 47.83 9.32 -1.88
C ILE A 17 46.63 9.86 -2.66
N ALA A 18 46.41 9.36 -3.86
CA ALA A 18 45.14 9.53 -4.53
C ALA A 18 44.11 8.67 -3.77
N VAL A 19 43.24 9.34 -3.01
CA VAL A 19 42.04 8.70 -2.46
C VAL A 19 41.12 8.43 -3.64
N SER A 20 41.05 7.17 -4.06
CA SER A 20 39.99 6.69 -4.94
C SER A 20 38.73 6.62 -4.10
N CYS A 21 37.88 7.65 -4.15
CA CYS A 21 36.51 7.53 -3.70
C CYS A 21 35.82 6.51 -4.63
N SER A 22 35.53 5.33 -4.10
CA SER A 22 34.57 4.41 -4.72
C SER A 22 33.18 5.00 -4.46
N ASP A 23 32.66 5.77 -5.41
CA ASP A 23 31.35 6.44 -5.36
C ASP A 23 30.17 5.46 -5.55
N ASP A 24 30.22 4.24 -5.00
CA ASP A 24 29.24 3.18 -5.30
C ASP A 24 28.24 2.88 -4.17
N ASP A 25 28.23 3.64 -3.06
CA ASP A 25 27.34 3.40 -1.91
C ASP A 25 26.57 4.66 -1.46
N ASP A 26 26.16 5.55 -2.37
CA ASP A 26 25.13 6.52 -1.99
C ASP A 26 23.79 5.77 -1.95
N PRO A 27 23.11 5.65 -0.79
CA PRO A 27 21.86 4.92 -0.71
C PRO A 27 20.85 5.53 -1.69
N THR A 28 20.25 4.68 -2.54
CA THR A 28 19.16 5.11 -3.42
C THR A 28 18.10 5.83 -2.58
N PRO A 29 17.70 7.07 -2.93
CA PRO A 29 16.70 7.79 -2.16
C PRO A 29 15.40 7.00 -2.08
N ARG A 30 14.89 6.78 -0.86
CA ARG A 30 13.58 6.17 -0.61
C ARG A 30 12.54 7.28 -0.45
N PHE A 31 11.52 7.24 -1.27
CA PHE A 31 10.36 8.13 -1.20
C PHE A 31 9.25 7.46 -0.39
N THR A 32 8.37 8.25 0.22
CA THR A 32 7.21 7.76 0.98
C THR A 32 6.02 8.65 0.69
N VAL A 33 4.88 8.03 0.37
CA VAL A 33 3.56 8.65 0.20
C VAL A 33 2.72 8.29 1.40
N ASP A 34 2.43 9.29 2.23
CA ASP A 34 1.70 9.16 3.51
C ASP A 34 0.34 9.86 3.50
N PHE A 35 -0.05 10.46 2.37
CA PHE A 35 -1.34 11.16 2.16
C PHE A 35 -1.55 12.41 3.05
N GLU A 36 -0.53 12.88 3.76
CA GLU A 36 -0.64 14.05 4.65
C GLU A 36 -0.58 15.38 3.89
N ASP A 37 -0.16 15.37 2.62
CA ASP A 37 -0.23 16.51 1.71
C ASP A 37 -1.66 16.84 1.26
N LEU A 38 -2.61 15.91 1.48
CA LEU A 38 -4.01 16.05 1.16
C LEU A 38 -4.80 16.72 2.30
N GLU A 39 -5.55 17.78 1.98
CA GLU A 39 -6.37 18.47 2.97
C GLU A 39 -7.73 17.80 3.15
N LEU A 40 -8.07 17.44 4.39
CA LEU A 40 -9.39 16.93 4.79
C LEU A 40 -9.86 17.60 6.08
N ASP A 41 -11.17 17.81 6.19
CA ASP A 41 -11.82 18.06 7.48
C ASP A 41 -11.73 16.81 8.36
N ALA A 42 -11.85 16.98 9.68
CA ALA A 42 -11.86 15.85 10.60
C ALA A 42 -13.08 14.93 10.39
N ASN A 43 -12.86 13.61 10.42
CA ASN A 43 -13.87 12.58 10.15
C ASN A 43 -14.54 12.75 8.77
N SER A 44 -13.72 12.96 7.74
CA SER A 44 -14.16 13.12 6.36
C SER A 44 -13.33 12.28 5.40
N TYR A 45 -13.69 12.36 4.13
CA TYR A 45 -13.09 11.61 3.05
C TYR A 45 -13.23 12.36 1.73
N TRP A 46 -12.43 11.95 0.76
CA TRP A 46 -12.59 12.29 -0.63
C TRP A 46 -12.78 11.01 -1.43
N ASP A 47 -13.81 10.94 -2.25
CA ASP A 47 -14.17 9.76 -3.06
C ASP A 47 -14.38 10.07 -4.54
N GLY A 48 -13.97 11.25 -5.00
CA GLY A 48 -14.13 11.72 -6.37
C GLY A 48 -15.50 12.26 -6.74
N ALA A 49 -16.37 12.53 -5.75
CA ALA A 49 -17.64 13.22 -5.99
C ALA A 49 -17.48 14.58 -6.71
N ASP A 50 -16.32 15.22 -6.58
CA ASP A 50 -15.95 16.46 -7.28
C ASP A 50 -15.67 16.30 -8.78
N LYS A 51 -15.64 15.05 -9.29
CA LYS A 51 -15.40 14.70 -10.69
C LYS A 51 -14.00 15.02 -11.21
N SER A 52 -13.00 15.14 -10.34
CA SER A 52 -11.61 15.30 -10.78
C SER A 52 -11.09 14.06 -11.52
N GLY A 53 -11.64 12.88 -11.21
CA GLY A 53 -11.28 11.58 -11.77
C GLY A 53 -9.96 10.99 -11.24
N LYS A 54 -9.27 11.70 -10.34
CA LYS A 54 -8.05 11.25 -9.66
C LYS A 54 -7.61 12.23 -8.57
N PHE A 55 -6.76 11.76 -7.67
CA PHE A 55 -5.93 12.61 -6.83
C PHE A 55 -4.45 12.25 -7.00
N VAL A 56 -3.59 13.14 -6.53
CA VAL A 56 -2.14 12.92 -6.46
C VAL A 56 -1.75 13.14 -5.01
N ALA A 57 -1.10 12.15 -4.40
CA ALA A 57 -0.46 12.29 -3.10
C ALA A 57 1.05 12.26 -3.34
N ASP A 58 1.73 13.32 -2.92
CA ASP A 58 3.09 13.69 -3.32
C ASP A 58 3.25 13.73 -4.87
N ASP A 59 3.82 12.69 -5.46
CA ASP A 59 4.01 12.55 -6.90
C ASP A 59 3.35 11.29 -7.50
N VAL A 60 2.63 10.52 -6.68
CA VAL A 60 1.96 9.28 -7.08
C VAL A 60 0.49 9.56 -7.40
N THR A 61 0.04 9.04 -8.55
CA THR A 61 -1.31 9.26 -9.06
C THR A 61 -2.24 8.11 -8.70
N PHE A 62 -3.43 8.46 -8.21
CA PHE A 62 -4.49 7.55 -7.79
C PHE A 62 -5.79 7.85 -8.56
N PRO A 63 -6.17 7.02 -9.55
CA PRO A 63 -7.40 7.19 -10.32
C PRO A 63 -8.68 6.99 -9.49
N ASN A 64 -9.75 7.67 -9.86
CA ASN A 64 -11.07 7.48 -9.26
C ASN A 64 -12.15 7.59 -10.35
N ASP A 65 -13.19 6.80 -10.23
CA ASP A 65 -14.40 6.95 -11.04
C ASP A 65 -15.65 7.04 -10.18
N TYR A 66 -16.19 8.25 -10.07
CA TYR A 66 -17.41 8.51 -9.30
C TYR A 66 -18.65 8.51 -10.20
N ASN A 67 -19.60 7.63 -9.87
CA ASN A 67 -20.91 7.55 -10.48
C ASN A 67 -21.93 8.41 -9.72
N ASP A 68 -22.40 9.50 -10.35
CA ASP A 68 -23.33 10.43 -9.69
C ASP A 68 -24.73 9.83 -9.49
N GLN A 69 -25.17 8.96 -10.40
CA GLN A 69 -26.50 8.36 -10.37
C GLN A 69 -26.65 7.41 -9.17
N TYR A 70 -25.61 6.61 -8.89
CA TYR A 70 -25.65 5.61 -7.83
C TYR A 70 -24.95 6.05 -6.54
N LYS A 71 -24.36 7.26 -6.53
CA LYS A 71 -23.55 7.80 -5.42
C LYS A 71 -22.53 6.76 -4.96
N SER A 72 -21.82 6.19 -5.94
CA SER A 72 -20.82 5.15 -5.77
C SER A 72 -19.57 5.55 -6.52
N TRP A 73 -18.44 4.98 -6.14
CA TRP A 73 -17.16 5.21 -6.78
C TRP A 73 -16.47 3.88 -7.08
N GLN A 74 -15.32 3.90 -7.72
CA GLN A 74 -14.36 2.78 -7.83
C GLN A 74 -12.95 3.33 -8.03
N GLY A 75 -11.94 2.50 -7.81
CA GLY A 75 -10.54 2.93 -7.82
C GLY A 75 -10.11 3.38 -6.43
N PHE A 76 -9.58 4.60 -6.30
CA PHE A 76 -8.98 5.08 -5.06
C PHE A 76 -9.73 6.26 -4.43
N ALA A 77 -9.65 6.34 -3.12
CA ALA A 77 -10.12 7.43 -2.27
C ALA A 77 -9.10 7.67 -1.16
N TYR A 78 -9.27 8.75 -0.38
CA TYR A 78 -8.51 8.99 0.85
C TYR A 78 -9.45 9.46 1.96
N SER A 79 -9.10 9.17 3.21
CA SER A 79 -9.98 9.35 4.37
C SER A 79 -9.19 9.53 5.65
N ASN A 80 -9.83 10.12 6.66
CA ASN A 80 -9.34 10.15 8.05
C ASN A 80 -10.37 9.59 9.06
N MET A 81 -11.32 8.78 8.58
CA MET A 81 -12.39 8.22 9.41
C MET A 81 -11.94 6.95 10.17
N THR A 82 -12.35 6.83 11.43
CA THR A 82 -11.91 5.76 12.33
C THR A 82 -13.07 5.10 13.09
N ASP A 83 -14.28 5.12 12.55
CA ASP A 83 -15.43 4.43 13.14
C ASP A 83 -15.23 2.91 13.02
N MET A 84 -14.98 2.23 14.15
CA MET A 84 -14.79 0.78 14.24
C MET A 84 -16.07 0.00 14.60
N GLU A 85 -17.20 0.68 14.78
CA GLU A 85 -18.42 0.09 15.33
C GLU A 85 -19.50 -0.11 14.27
N THR A 86 -19.67 0.84 13.35
CA THR A 86 -20.80 0.82 12.41
C THR A 86 -20.61 -0.26 11.32
N PRO A 87 -21.52 -1.24 11.20
CA PRO A 87 -21.45 -2.23 10.13
C PRO A 87 -21.99 -1.68 8.80
N GLY A 88 -21.57 -2.31 7.70
CA GLY A 88 -22.15 -2.07 6.38
C GLY A 88 -21.52 -0.92 5.58
N ARG A 89 -22.03 -0.74 4.35
CA ARG A 89 -21.59 0.29 3.40
C ARG A 89 -21.49 1.71 3.95
N PRO A 90 -22.35 2.20 4.88
CA PRO A 90 -22.17 3.53 5.46
C PRO A 90 -20.78 3.77 6.07
N ASN A 91 -20.08 2.70 6.45
CA ASN A 91 -18.75 2.77 7.04
C ASN A 91 -17.61 2.38 6.08
N GLN A 92 -17.82 2.52 4.77
CA GLN A 92 -16.87 2.15 3.72
C GLN A 92 -15.56 2.97 3.72
N TYR A 93 -15.52 4.11 4.41
CA TYR A 93 -14.36 5.01 4.44
C TYR A 93 -13.55 4.93 5.74
N SER A 94 -14.01 4.17 6.74
CA SER A 94 -13.28 4.05 8.01
C SER A 94 -12.32 2.88 7.99
N VAL A 95 -11.09 3.14 8.44
CA VAL A 95 -10.15 2.08 8.79
C VAL A 95 -10.64 1.38 10.07
N TYR A 96 -10.45 0.06 10.18
CA TYR A 96 -10.66 -0.63 11.45
C TYR A 96 -9.46 -0.36 12.38
N GLY A 97 -9.35 0.87 12.86
CA GLY A 97 -8.23 1.36 13.65
C GLY A 97 -8.50 2.74 14.24
N LYS A 98 -7.54 3.30 14.95
CA LYS A 98 -7.66 4.62 15.61
C LYS A 98 -7.02 5.77 14.83
N SER A 99 -6.33 5.45 13.74
CA SER A 99 -5.57 6.37 12.88
C SER A 99 -5.11 5.63 11.63
N GLY A 100 -4.47 6.34 10.70
CA GLY A 100 -3.64 5.71 9.68
C GLY A 100 -2.37 5.06 10.26
N ALA A 101 -1.54 4.52 9.39
CA ALA A 101 -0.33 3.80 9.76
C ALA A 101 0.64 4.76 10.48
N MET A 102 1.29 4.26 11.54
CA MET A 102 2.21 5.05 12.36
C MET A 102 1.60 6.33 12.98
N GLY A 103 0.26 6.43 13.04
CA GLY A 103 -0.42 7.58 13.61
C GLY A 103 -0.65 8.74 12.63
N SER A 104 -0.49 8.51 11.32
CA SER A 104 -0.93 9.44 10.27
C SER A 104 -2.43 9.78 10.43
N LYS A 105 -2.79 10.98 9.96
CA LYS A 105 -4.16 11.46 10.05
C LYS A 105 -4.98 10.92 8.89
N ASN A 106 -4.42 11.01 7.69
CA ASN A 106 -5.02 10.57 6.46
C ASN A 106 -4.42 9.21 6.06
N PHE A 107 -5.17 8.49 5.23
CA PHE A 107 -4.71 7.26 4.60
C PHE A 107 -5.48 7.06 3.30
N GLY A 108 -4.90 6.29 2.38
CA GLY A 108 -5.54 5.87 1.15
C GLY A 108 -6.45 4.66 1.37
N LEU A 109 -7.43 4.50 0.48
CA LEU A 109 -8.21 3.27 0.36
C LEU A 109 -8.52 2.98 -1.11
N GLY A 110 -8.64 1.71 -1.43
CA GLY A 110 -9.07 1.23 -2.74
C GLY A 110 -10.40 0.49 -2.66
N TYR A 111 -11.28 0.73 -3.63
CA TYR A 111 -12.49 -0.04 -3.86
C TYR A 111 -12.41 -0.74 -5.22
N ILE A 112 -12.26 -2.07 -5.18
CA ILE A 112 -12.17 -2.91 -6.37
C ILE A 112 -13.59 -3.22 -6.86
N ALA A 113 -14.02 -2.51 -7.90
CA ALA A 113 -15.19 -2.85 -8.67
C ALA A 113 -14.81 -3.56 -9.98
N MET A 114 -15.77 -3.80 -10.87
CA MET A 114 -15.58 -4.64 -12.06
C MET A 114 -14.57 -4.06 -13.07
N ASP A 115 -14.39 -2.74 -13.14
CA ASP A 115 -13.45 -2.11 -14.07
C ASP A 115 -12.08 -1.93 -13.42
N THR A 116 -11.13 -2.80 -13.76
CA THR A 116 -9.80 -2.83 -13.17
C THR A 116 -8.92 -1.64 -13.55
N LYS A 117 -9.30 -0.84 -14.56
CA LYS A 117 -8.48 0.30 -15.02
C LYS A 117 -8.32 1.40 -13.96
N PHE A 118 -9.27 1.51 -13.03
CA PHE A 118 -9.23 2.49 -11.95
C PHE A 118 -8.48 1.98 -10.71
N ASN A 119 -8.11 0.70 -10.68
CA ASN A 119 -7.40 0.07 -9.57
C ASN A 119 -5.88 0.10 -9.79
N ILE A 120 -5.37 1.06 -10.57
CA ILE A 120 -3.97 1.18 -10.95
C ILE A 120 -3.37 2.45 -10.33
N MET A 121 -2.49 2.28 -9.35
CA MET A 121 -1.68 3.37 -8.80
C MET A 121 -0.45 3.59 -9.68
N ALA A 122 -0.16 4.83 -10.08
CA ALA A 122 0.92 5.13 -11.02
C ALA A 122 2.00 6.05 -10.42
N PHE A 123 3.25 5.61 -10.52
CA PHE A 123 4.43 6.37 -10.10
C PHE A 123 4.83 7.40 -11.17
N PRO A 124 5.55 8.49 -10.82
CA PRO A 124 5.99 9.50 -11.79
C PRO A 124 7.04 8.95 -12.76
N ARG A 125 7.75 7.89 -12.39
CA ARG A 125 8.77 7.17 -13.17
C ARG A 125 8.71 5.68 -12.86
N ALA A 126 9.47 4.85 -13.56
CA ALA A 126 9.65 3.47 -13.15
C ALA A 126 10.51 3.39 -11.87
N VAL A 127 10.05 2.63 -10.87
CA VAL A 127 10.61 2.53 -9.51
C VAL A 127 10.85 1.07 -9.12
N ASN A 128 11.65 0.84 -8.09
CA ASN A 128 11.87 -0.46 -7.48
C ASN A 128 11.51 -0.42 -5.99
N ASN A 129 11.66 -1.58 -5.32
CA ASN A 129 11.61 -1.69 -3.86
C ASN A 129 10.32 -1.14 -3.24
N VAL A 130 9.19 -1.34 -3.94
CA VAL A 130 7.88 -0.92 -3.46
C VAL A 130 7.53 -1.66 -2.17
N ARG A 131 7.11 -0.92 -1.15
CA ARG A 131 6.55 -1.41 0.12
C ARG A 131 5.36 -0.55 0.49
N LEU A 132 4.40 -1.11 1.21
CA LEU A 132 3.22 -0.36 1.64
C LEU A 132 2.64 -0.94 2.93
N TYR A 133 2.00 -0.10 3.74
CA TYR A 133 1.21 -0.55 4.87
C TYR A 133 -0.20 -0.85 4.41
N VAL A 134 -0.75 -1.98 4.86
CA VAL A 134 -2.12 -2.40 4.54
C VAL A 134 -2.86 -2.81 5.79
N THR A 135 -4.16 -2.55 5.81
CA THR A 135 -5.10 -3.11 6.78
C THR A 135 -6.52 -3.21 6.21
N ASN A 136 -7.45 -3.71 7.01
CA ASN A 136 -8.88 -3.73 6.65
C ASN A 136 -9.60 -2.44 7.04
N GLY A 137 -10.60 -2.08 6.23
CA GLY A 137 -11.64 -1.14 6.64
C GLY A 137 -12.64 -1.78 7.59
N THR A 138 -13.35 -0.96 8.37
CA THR A 138 -14.34 -1.44 9.33
C THR A 138 -15.45 -2.24 8.66
N TYR A 139 -15.94 -1.80 7.49
CA TYR A 139 -16.96 -2.54 6.76
C TYR A 139 -16.50 -3.97 6.41
N ALA A 140 -15.34 -4.10 5.76
CA ALA A 140 -14.79 -5.40 5.37
C ALA A 140 -14.50 -6.28 6.59
N TYR A 141 -13.90 -5.72 7.64
CA TYR A 141 -13.62 -6.42 8.89
C TYR A 141 -14.89 -6.98 9.54
N LEU A 142 -15.92 -6.14 9.73
CA LEU A 142 -17.16 -6.57 10.39
C LEU A 142 -17.94 -7.59 9.55
N ALA A 143 -17.93 -7.44 8.22
CA ALA A 143 -18.56 -8.40 7.31
C ALA A 143 -17.87 -9.77 7.37
N MET A 144 -16.54 -9.83 7.40
CA MET A 144 -15.81 -11.10 7.56
C MET A 144 -16.01 -11.69 8.97
N LYS A 145 -15.95 -10.85 10.02
CA LYS A 145 -16.04 -11.30 11.41
C LYS A 145 -17.42 -11.83 11.80
N ASN A 146 -18.47 -11.16 11.36
CA ASN A 146 -19.83 -11.43 11.82
C ASN A 146 -20.74 -12.02 10.73
N GLY A 147 -20.36 -11.90 9.46
CA GLY A 147 -21.29 -12.06 8.34
C GLY A 147 -22.27 -10.89 8.24
N ASP A 148 -23.02 -10.87 7.14
CA ASP A 148 -24.17 -9.99 6.96
C ASP A 148 -25.22 -10.64 6.03
N ASN A 149 -26.16 -9.86 5.49
CA ASN A 149 -27.19 -10.39 4.58
C ASN A 149 -26.62 -10.91 3.24
N PHE A 150 -25.38 -10.58 2.90
CA PHE A 150 -24.71 -10.89 1.64
C PHE A 150 -23.50 -11.79 1.84
N THR A 151 -22.79 -11.65 2.97
CA THR A 151 -21.54 -12.35 3.27
C THR A 151 -21.70 -13.36 4.38
N LYS A 152 -20.96 -14.46 4.32
CA LYS A 152 -20.86 -15.38 5.46
C LYS A 152 -19.85 -14.87 6.48
N LYS A 153 -20.00 -15.32 7.72
CA LYS A 153 -18.96 -15.23 8.75
C LYS A 153 -17.79 -16.14 8.38
N PHE A 154 -16.56 -15.63 8.46
CA PHE A 154 -15.35 -16.41 8.24
C PHE A 154 -15.12 -17.40 9.39
N GLY A 155 -14.67 -18.61 9.05
CA GLY A 155 -14.62 -19.75 9.98
C GLY A 155 -15.99 -20.40 10.19
N GLY A 156 -17.08 -19.88 9.62
CA GLY A 156 -18.41 -20.45 9.79
C GLY A 156 -18.94 -20.37 11.23
N GLU A 157 -19.95 -21.18 11.52
CA GLU A 157 -20.61 -21.19 12.83
C GLU A 157 -19.73 -21.80 13.92
N ASP A 158 -18.98 -22.86 13.58
CA ASP A 158 -18.13 -23.61 14.50
C ASP A 158 -16.66 -23.13 14.54
N GLY A 159 -16.30 -22.21 13.64
CA GLY A 159 -14.97 -21.64 13.53
C GLY A 159 -13.98 -22.45 12.68
N ASN A 160 -14.42 -23.50 11.97
CA ASN A 160 -13.56 -24.43 11.24
C ASN A 160 -13.57 -24.26 9.71
N ASP A 161 -14.43 -23.40 9.14
CA ASP A 161 -14.46 -23.22 7.69
C ASP A 161 -13.16 -22.56 7.21
N PRO A 162 -12.44 -23.16 6.24
CA PRO A 162 -11.26 -22.53 5.67
C PRO A 162 -11.68 -21.34 4.81
N ASP A 163 -11.38 -20.14 5.29
CA ASP A 163 -11.69 -18.88 4.62
C ASP A 163 -10.48 -18.01 4.37
N PHE A 164 -10.56 -17.14 3.36
CA PHE A 164 -9.54 -16.12 3.13
C PHE A 164 -10.14 -14.89 2.44
N CYS A 165 -9.48 -13.75 2.64
CA CYS A 165 -9.63 -12.56 1.81
C CYS A 165 -8.23 -12.03 1.52
N LYS A 166 -7.90 -11.81 0.25
CA LYS A 166 -6.56 -11.37 -0.16
C LYS A 166 -6.59 -10.21 -1.13
N LEU A 167 -5.63 -9.30 -0.97
CA LEU A 167 -5.24 -8.27 -1.91
C LEU A 167 -4.12 -8.82 -2.80
N ILE A 168 -4.27 -8.66 -4.10
CA ILE A 168 -3.30 -9.11 -5.11
C ILE A 168 -2.70 -7.86 -5.73
N CYS A 169 -1.41 -7.65 -5.51
CA CYS A 169 -0.65 -6.54 -6.07
C CYS A 169 0.09 -7.03 -7.32
N ILE A 170 -0.15 -6.40 -8.47
CA ILE A 170 0.44 -6.77 -9.76
C ILE A 170 1.26 -5.59 -10.25
N GLY A 171 2.55 -5.81 -10.47
CA GLY A 171 3.45 -4.81 -11.01
C GLY A 171 3.28 -4.69 -12.52
N LEU A 172 3.25 -3.46 -13.03
CA LEU A 172 3.20 -3.17 -14.46
C LEU A 172 4.38 -2.28 -14.85
N ASP A 173 5.05 -2.59 -15.96
CA ASP A 173 6.13 -1.77 -16.51
C ASP A 173 5.61 -0.55 -17.30
N GLU A 174 6.51 0.15 -18.01
CA GLU A 174 6.16 1.35 -18.79
C GLU A 174 5.29 1.06 -20.01
N ASP A 175 5.33 -0.17 -20.53
CA ASP A 175 4.51 -0.63 -21.65
C ASP A 175 3.15 -1.20 -21.17
N GLY A 176 2.99 -1.36 -19.85
CA GLY A 176 1.79 -1.90 -19.21
C GLY A 176 1.80 -3.42 -19.06
N GLU A 177 2.96 -4.06 -19.25
CA GLU A 177 3.12 -5.51 -19.13
C GLU A 177 3.39 -5.92 -17.68
N GLU A 178 2.89 -7.11 -17.28
CA GLU A 178 3.03 -7.61 -15.92
C GLU A 178 4.47 -8.04 -15.61
N THR A 179 5.06 -7.48 -14.55
CA THR A 179 6.45 -7.76 -14.13
C THR A 179 6.54 -8.71 -12.95
N GLY A 180 5.50 -8.79 -12.14
CA GLY A 180 5.46 -9.63 -10.95
C GLY A 180 4.14 -9.50 -10.19
N LYS A 181 3.95 -10.37 -9.21
CA LYS A 181 2.73 -10.45 -8.40
C LYS A 181 3.05 -10.80 -6.96
N VAL A 182 2.40 -10.12 -6.02
CA VAL A 182 2.46 -10.39 -4.58
C VAL A 182 1.04 -10.50 -4.03
N GLU A 183 0.80 -11.49 -3.18
CA GLU A 183 -0.50 -11.69 -2.52
C GLU A 183 -0.39 -11.35 -1.03
N ILE A 184 -1.30 -10.53 -0.54
CA ILE A 184 -1.42 -10.09 0.84
C ILE A 184 -2.73 -10.64 1.41
N PHE A 185 -2.66 -11.45 2.45
CA PHE A 185 -3.85 -11.94 3.15
C PHE A 185 -4.35 -10.88 4.14
N LEU A 186 -5.55 -10.37 3.87
CA LEU A 186 -6.31 -9.48 4.76
C LEU A 186 -7.10 -10.28 5.80
N ALA A 187 -7.38 -11.55 5.51
CA ALA A 187 -7.84 -12.55 6.46
C ALA A 187 -7.38 -13.93 5.98
N ASP A 188 -7.04 -14.82 6.92
CA ASP A 188 -6.66 -16.20 6.62
C ASP A 188 -7.11 -17.12 7.77
N TYR A 189 -8.02 -18.04 7.45
CA TYR A 189 -8.62 -19.04 8.34
C TYR A 189 -8.29 -20.47 7.86
N ARG A 190 -7.22 -20.62 7.07
CA ARG A 190 -6.87 -21.91 6.44
C ARG A 190 -5.86 -22.71 7.27
N PHE A 191 -5.59 -22.31 8.50
CA PHE A 191 -4.63 -22.98 9.37
C PHE A 191 -5.24 -24.27 9.94
N ASP A 192 -4.41 -25.31 10.13
CA ASP A 192 -4.85 -26.54 10.82
C ASP A 192 -5.21 -26.27 12.29
N ASN A 193 -4.64 -25.21 12.86
CA ASN A 193 -4.89 -24.73 14.20
C ASN A 193 -5.59 -23.36 14.14
N ASN A 194 -6.90 -23.34 14.37
CA ASN A 194 -7.72 -22.14 14.24
C ASN A 194 -7.34 -21.01 15.22
N ALA A 195 -6.49 -21.27 16.22
CA ALA A 195 -5.92 -20.22 17.04
C ALA A 195 -4.95 -19.30 16.27
N GLU A 196 -4.51 -19.72 15.08
CA GLU A 196 -3.69 -18.94 14.15
C GLU A 196 -4.53 -18.17 13.13
N ASP A 197 -5.85 -18.40 13.08
CA ASP A 197 -6.76 -17.68 12.20
C ASP A 197 -6.79 -16.19 12.53
N TYR A 198 -6.84 -15.36 11.50
CA TYR A 198 -6.85 -13.92 11.69
C TYR A 198 -7.65 -13.16 10.64
N ILE A 199 -8.13 -12.00 11.06
CA ILE A 199 -8.50 -10.88 10.19
C ILE A 199 -7.53 -9.75 10.55
N LEU A 200 -6.84 -9.18 9.56
CA LEU A 200 -5.86 -8.13 9.75
C LEU A 200 -6.55 -6.86 10.29
N THR A 201 -6.15 -6.43 11.49
CA THR A 201 -6.72 -5.25 12.19
C THR A 201 -5.67 -4.19 12.52
N GLU A 202 -4.39 -4.52 12.33
CA GLU A 202 -3.29 -3.59 12.51
C GLU A 202 -2.74 -3.22 11.14
N TRP A 203 -2.18 -2.02 11.05
CA TRP A 203 -1.38 -1.62 9.89
C TRP A 203 -0.11 -2.45 9.85
N LYS A 204 0.06 -3.21 8.77
CA LYS A 204 1.25 -4.05 8.56
C LYS A 204 1.94 -3.66 7.27
N GLU A 205 3.26 -3.46 7.34
CA GLU A 205 4.09 -3.27 6.15
C GLU A 205 4.20 -4.58 5.37
N PHE A 206 3.99 -4.52 4.06
CA PHE A 206 4.20 -5.60 3.13
C PHE A 206 5.29 -5.24 2.12
N ASP A 207 6.15 -6.22 1.86
CA ASP A 207 7.25 -6.13 0.92
C ASP A 207 6.77 -6.50 -0.49
N LEU A 208 6.77 -5.54 -1.41
CA LEU A 208 6.40 -5.74 -2.82
C LEU A 208 7.62 -5.71 -3.75
N THR A 209 8.84 -5.88 -3.24
CA THR A 209 10.07 -5.93 -4.06
C THR A 209 10.03 -6.99 -5.16
N GLN A 210 9.26 -8.07 -4.96
CA GLN A 210 9.04 -9.13 -5.95
C GLN A 210 8.25 -8.67 -7.19
N LEU A 211 7.64 -7.48 -7.18
CA LEU A 211 7.07 -6.89 -8.39
C LEU A 211 8.15 -6.45 -9.39
N GLY A 212 9.42 -6.33 -8.96
CA GLY A 212 10.51 -5.85 -9.79
C GLY A 212 10.42 -4.34 -10.08
N LYS A 213 10.92 -3.93 -11.24
CA LYS A 213 10.88 -2.53 -11.69
C LYS A 213 9.51 -2.22 -12.29
N VAL A 214 8.77 -1.30 -11.70
CA VAL A 214 7.37 -1.02 -12.07
C VAL A 214 7.14 0.46 -12.36
N LYS A 215 6.27 0.77 -13.32
CA LYS A 215 5.71 2.11 -13.53
C LYS A 215 4.39 2.31 -12.77
N SER A 216 3.67 1.22 -12.53
CA SER A 216 2.42 1.24 -11.79
C SER A 216 2.15 -0.10 -11.09
N VAL A 217 1.24 -0.08 -10.12
CA VAL A 217 0.75 -1.28 -9.44
C VAL A 217 -0.76 -1.36 -9.63
N ARG A 218 -1.22 -2.46 -10.21
CA ARG A 218 -2.64 -2.83 -10.28
C ARG A 218 -3.01 -3.64 -9.05
N PHE A 219 -4.15 -3.32 -8.46
CA PHE A 219 -4.69 -4.03 -7.31
C PHE A 219 -5.93 -4.80 -7.70
N GLU A 220 -6.01 -6.03 -7.21
CA GLU A 220 -7.16 -6.93 -7.35
C GLU A 220 -7.46 -7.56 -5.98
N MET A 221 -8.67 -8.08 -5.78
CA MET A 221 -9.01 -8.80 -4.55
C MET A 221 -9.64 -10.15 -4.89
N ASP A 222 -9.40 -11.15 -4.03
CA ASP A 222 -10.06 -12.46 -4.08
C ASP A 222 -10.45 -12.92 -2.67
N SER A 223 -11.50 -13.73 -2.56
CA SER A 223 -11.94 -14.32 -1.31
C SER A 223 -12.56 -15.71 -1.50
N SER A 224 -12.56 -16.50 -0.41
CA SER A 224 -13.32 -17.75 -0.31
C SER A 224 -14.84 -17.51 -0.36
N ASP A 225 -15.36 -16.40 0.17
CA ASP A 225 -16.79 -16.07 0.09
C ASP A 225 -17.11 -15.34 -1.22
N LYS A 226 -17.33 -16.14 -2.26
CA LYS A 226 -17.63 -15.70 -3.63
C LYS A 226 -18.70 -16.56 -4.30
N ASN A 227 -19.28 -16.03 -5.37
CA ASN A 227 -20.18 -16.76 -6.27
C ASN A 227 -19.76 -16.53 -7.74
N GLU A 228 -20.61 -16.93 -8.69
CA GLU A 228 -20.36 -16.76 -10.14
C GLU A 228 -20.17 -15.30 -10.59
N TRP A 229 -20.61 -14.33 -9.78
CA TRP A 229 -20.52 -12.89 -10.05
C TRP A 229 -19.32 -12.22 -9.38
N GLY A 230 -18.57 -12.95 -8.56
CA GLY A 230 -17.39 -12.45 -7.86
C GLY A 230 -17.47 -12.57 -6.34
N MET A 231 -16.58 -11.85 -5.66
CA MET A 231 -16.54 -11.78 -4.20
C MET A 231 -17.85 -11.21 -3.65
N LYS A 232 -18.29 -11.80 -2.54
CA LYS A 232 -19.40 -11.26 -1.74
C LYS A 232 -18.91 -10.27 -0.70
N ASN A 233 -17.72 -10.51 -0.11
CA ASN A 233 -17.15 -9.57 0.86
C ASN A 233 -16.97 -8.18 0.25
N PRO A 234 -17.06 -7.12 1.07
CA PRO A 234 -16.75 -5.77 0.62
C PRO A 234 -15.32 -5.72 0.08
N ALA A 235 -15.17 -5.38 -1.20
CA ALA A 235 -13.89 -5.34 -1.90
C ALA A 235 -13.11 -4.03 -1.64
N TYR A 236 -12.91 -3.73 -0.36
CA TYR A 236 -12.19 -2.55 0.11
C TYR A 236 -10.89 -2.95 0.82
N TYR A 237 -9.83 -2.21 0.57
CA TYR A 237 -8.56 -2.30 1.31
C TYR A 237 -8.04 -0.90 1.62
N PHE A 238 -7.27 -0.79 2.70
CA PHE A 238 -6.74 0.47 3.18
C PHE A 238 -5.22 0.42 3.07
N VAL A 239 -4.63 1.51 2.59
CA VAL A 239 -3.21 1.61 2.27
C VAL A 239 -2.63 2.90 2.83
N ASP A 240 -1.40 2.83 3.30
CA ASP A 240 -0.69 3.99 3.83
C ASP A 240 0.83 3.81 3.70
N ASN A 241 1.60 4.88 3.86
CA ASN A 241 3.06 4.89 3.87
C ASN A 241 3.66 4.05 2.73
N ILE A 242 3.24 4.34 1.49
CA ILE A 242 3.72 3.66 0.30
C ILE A 242 5.12 4.17 0.00
N SER A 243 6.11 3.29 0.00
CA SER A 243 7.50 3.67 -0.20
C SER A 243 8.15 2.94 -1.36
N TYR A 244 9.08 3.60 -2.05
CA TYR A 244 9.72 3.13 -3.28
C TYR A 244 11.06 3.84 -3.51
N GLU A 245 11.84 3.32 -4.47
CA GLU A 245 13.14 3.83 -4.91
C GLU A 245 13.18 4.13 -6.41
#